data_AF-A0A956Z8L7-F1
#
_entry.id   AF-A0A956Z8L7-F1
#
_cell.length_a   1.000
_cell.length_b   1.000
_cell.length_c   1.000
_cell.angle_alpha   90.00
_cell.angle_beta   90.00
_cell.angle_gamma   90.00
#
_symmetry.space_group_name_H-M   'P 1'
#
loop_
_entity.id
_entity.type
_entity.pdbx_description
1 polymer ?
#
loop_
_entity_poly.entity_id
_entity_poly.type
_entity_poly.pdbx_seq_one_letter_code
_entity_poly.pdbx_strand_id
1 'polypeptide(L)'
;PYVDTVTVMDYRTRPEAIESFAQPFLAWGQQSGKPVVVALETGPLPDESFEAYRPLGWSTHRRARLWLLPYDTDHKLLVLLKQGANLGSAGEAFRFSHHVTVPASRVTYHDQFARFQGDLTDVSRRLQRWPAFGGMAIHFWGSYKALLVGDKMPVEPETSPTP
;
A
#
# COMPACT_ATOMS: atom_id res chain seq x y z
N PRO A 1 -5.66 19.81 21.48
CA PRO A 1 -7.12 19.97 21.23
C PRO A 1 -7.39 20.61 19.85
N TYR A 2 -6.63 20.21 18.81
CA TYR A 2 -6.66 20.86 17.48
C TYR A 2 -7.17 19.95 16.36
N VAL A 3 -7.46 18.68 16.66
CA VAL A 3 -7.90 17.68 15.69
C VAL A 3 -9.23 17.12 16.15
N ASP A 4 -10.24 17.16 15.28
CA ASP A 4 -11.58 16.65 15.56
C ASP A 4 -11.77 15.21 15.10
N THR A 5 -11.06 14.79 14.05
CA THR A 5 -11.14 13.45 13.47
C THR A 5 -9.82 13.09 12.81
N VAL A 6 -9.45 11.81 12.86
CA VAL A 6 -8.32 11.28 12.09
C VAL A 6 -8.86 10.34 11.02
N THR A 7 -8.45 10.54 9.77
CA THR A 7 -8.71 9.59 8.69
C THR A 7 -7.42 8.85 8.37
N VAL A 8 -7.49 7.52 8.31
CA VAL A 8 -6.36 6.67 7.94
C VAL A 8 -6.65 5.98 6.61
N MET A 9 -5.71 6.10 5.66
CA MET A 9 -5.82 5.41 4.38
C MET A 9 -5.34 3.96 4.52
N ASP A 10 -6.17 3.01 4.08
CA ASP A 10 -5.86 1.60 4.11
C ASP A 10 -5.79 1.01 2.68
N TYR A 11 -4.57 0.66 2.28
CA TYR A 11 -4.26 0.01 1.01
C TYR A 11 -4.38 -1.52 1.09
N ARG A 12 -5.45 -2.02 1.71
CA ARG A 12 -5.73 -3.45 1.85
C ARG A 12 -7.12 -3.75 1.29
N THR A 13 -7.25 -4.90 0.63
CA THR A 13 -8.53 -5.34 0.06
C THR A 13 -9.13 -6.54 0.78
N ARG A 14 -8.51 -7.07 1.83
CA ARG A 14 -9.06 -8.21 2.60
C ARG A 14 -9.67 -7.73 3.93
N PRO A 15 -10.93 -8.09 4.27
CA PRO A 15 -11.59 -7.58 5.48
C PRO A 15 -10.80 -7.73 6.78
N GLU A 16 -10.22 -8.90 7.03
CA GLU A 16 -9.40 -9.18 8.21
C GLU A 16 -8.09 -8.39 8.25
N ALA A 17 -7.51 -8.08 7.08
CA ALA A 17 -6.32 -7.27 6.98
C ALA A 17 -6.64 -5.79 7.24
N ILE A 18 -7.79 -5.33 6.75
CA ILE A 18 -8.30 -3.97 6.97
C ILE A 18 -8.56 -3.76 8.47
N GLU A 19 -9.25 -4.72 9.09
CA GLU A 19 -9.50 -4.69 10.53
C GLU A 19 -8.19 -4.64 11.32
N SER A 20 -7.26 -5.56 11.07
CA SER A 20 -5.98 -5.61 11.76
C SER A 20 -5.17 -4.32 11.61
N PHE A 21 -5.22 -3.67 10.44
CA PHE A 21 -4.56 -2.38 10.23
C PHE A 21 -5.20 -1.25 11.02
N ALA A 22 -6.54 -1.21 11.08
CA ALA A 22 -7.28 -0.14 11.74
C ALA A 22 -7.15 -0.18 13.27
N GLN A 23 -7.00 -1.37 13.87
CA GLN A 23 -6.95 -1.58 15.32
C GLN A 23 -6.03 -0.62 16.10
N PRO A 24 -4.74 -0.43 15.76
CA PRO A 24 -3.88 0.50 16.50
C PRO A 24 -4.39 1.95 16.46
N PHE A 25 -4.96 2.39 15.34
CA PHE A 25 -5.51 3.74 15.22
C PHE A 25 -6.80 3.89 16.04
N LEU A 26 -7.67 2.88 16.01
CA LEU A 26 -8.90 2.85 16.80
C LEU A 26 -8.61 2.82 18.31
N ALA A 27 -7.59 2.06 18.74
CA ALA A 27 -7.11 2.06 20.12
C ALA A 27 -6.61 3.45 20.54
N TRP A 28 -5.81 4.10 19.68
CA TRP A 28 -5.38 5.49 19.91
C TRP A 28 -6.56 6.46 19.98
N GLY A 29 -7.53 6.33 19.08
CA GLY A 29 -8.73 7.16 19.02
C GLY A 29 -9.55 7.03 20.29
N GLN A 30 -9.68 5.83 20.83
CA GLN A 30 -10.36 5.58 22.10
C GLN A 30 -9.64 6.25 23.27
N GLN A 31 -8.32 6.12 23.34
CA GLN A 31 -7.52 6.77 24.38
C GLN A 31 -7.56 8.30 24.30
N SER A 32 -7.63 8.83 23.08
CA SER A 32 -7.60 10.27 22.81
C SER A 32 -9.00 10.92 22.77
N GLY A 33 -10.07 10.13 22.85
CA GLY A 33 -11.44 10.59 22.66
C GLY A 33 -11.69 11.16 21.25
N LYS A 34 -11.00 10.63 20.23
CA LYS A 34 -11.07 11.10 18.85
C LYS A 34 -11.62 10.02 17.91
N PRO A 35 -12.62 10.35 17.08
CA PRO A 35 -13.10 9.44 16.06
C PRO A 35 -12.03 9.19 15.00
N VAL A 36 -12.02 7.96 14.50
CA VAL A 36 -11.11 7.46 13.45
C VAL A 36 -11.94 6.96 12.29
N VAL A 37 -11.72 7.56 11.13
CA VAL A 37 -12.32 7.15 9.86
C VAL A 37 -11.33 6.27 9.12
N VAL A 38 -11.78 5.12 8.62
CA VAL A 38 -10.95 4.21 7.82
C VAL A 38 -11.29 4.38 6.34
N ALA A 39 -10.33 4.82 5.55
CA ALA A 39 -10.51 5.07 4.13
C ALA A 39 -10.03 3.88 3.30
N LEU A 40 -10.81 3.48 2.29
CA LEU A 40 -10.44 2.42 1.35
C LEU A 40 -10.14 3.01 -0.03
N GLU A 41 -9.08 2.49 -0.64
CA GLU A 41 -8.72 2.80 -2.02
C GLU A 41 -9.63 2.05 -3.00
N THR A 42 -10.22 2.79 -3.93
CA THR A 42 -11.17 2.25 -4.92
C THR A 42 -10.94 2.85 -6.32
N GLY A 43 -9.95 3.72 -6.47
CA GLY A 43 -9.54 4.33 -7.72
C GLY A 43 -8.53 3.47 -8.48
N PRO A 44 -8.31 3.78 -9.78
CA PRO A 44 -7.35 3.06 -10.59
C PRO A 44 -5.94 3.22 -10.03
N LEU A 45 -5.23 2.11 -9.93
CA LEU A 45 -3.79 2.09 -9.64
C LEU A 45 -3.12 1.12 -10.63
N PRO A 46 -1.90 1.43 -11.09
CA PRO A 46 -1.15 0.50 -11.92
C PRO A 46 -0.60 -0.66 -11.09
N ASP A 47 -0.34 -1.80 -11.75
CA ASP A 47 0.46 -2.86 -11.15
C ASP A 47 1.86 -2.33 -10.82
N GLU A 48 2.37 -2.68 -9.64
CA GLU A 48 3.70 -2.27 -9.21
C GLU A 48 4.74 -3.30 -9.61
N SER A 49 5.92 -2.82 -10.00
CA SER A 49 7.06 -3.66 -10.33
C SER A 49 8.19 -3.44 -9.33
N PHE A 50 8.55 -4.49 -8.61
CA PHE A 50 9.69 -4.49 -7.69
C PHE A 50 10.87 -5.21 -8.32
N GLU A 51 12.08 -4.72 -8.07
CA GLU A 51 13.30 -5.47 -8.36
C GLU A 51 13.74 -6.24 -7.11
N ALA A 52 13.82 -7.57 -7.22
CA ALA A 52 14.32 -8.42 -6.15
C ALA A 52 15.84 -8.59 -6.26
N TYR A 53 16.51 -8.46 -5.12
CA TYR A 53 17.96 -8.52 -5.00
C TYR A 53 18.39 -9.65 -4.09
N ARG A 54 19.50 -10.31 -4.42
CA ARG A 54 20.10 -11.37 -3.59
C ARG A 54 21.53 -11.02 -3.23
N PRO A 55 21.99 -11.31 -1.99
CA PRO A 55 23.38 -11.16 -1.62
C PRO A 55 24.29 -11.89 -2.61
N LEU A 56 25.41 -11.26 -2.97
CA LEU A 56 26.40 -11.87 -3.86
C LEU A 56 27.22 -12.97 -3.19
N GLY A 57 27.24 -12.98 -1.86
CA GLY A 57 28.13 -13.85 -1.08
C GLY A 57 29.61 -13.51 -1.37
N TRP A 58 30.49 -14.45 -1.07
CA TRP A 58 31.96 -14.28 -1.16
C TRP A 58 32.51 -14.33 -2.59
N SER A 59 31.66 -14.43 -3.62
CA SER A 59 32.10 -14.59 -5.01
C SER A 59 32.36 -13.24 -5.66
N THR A 60 33.64 -12.91 -5.84
CA THR A 60 34.16 -11.62 -6.34
C THR A 60 34.01 -11.38 -7.85
N HIS A 61 33.48 -12.35 -8.60
CA HIS A 61 33.40 -12.29 -10.08
C HIS A 61 32.02 -11.91 -10.62
N ARG A 62 31.09 -11.50 -9.76
CA ARG A 62 29.72 -11.20 -10.16
C ARG A 62 29.41 -9.72 -9.95
N ARG A 63 28.90 -9.09 -11.01
CA ARG A 63 28.50 -7.68 -11.03
C ARG A 63 27.28 -7.45 -10.13
N ALA A 64 27.40 -6.51 -9.21
CA ALA A 64 26.35 -6.05 -8.32
C ALA A 64 25.59 -4.88 -8.95
N ARG A 65 24.29 -4.78 -8.66
CA ARG A 65 23.45 -3.63 -9.06
C ARG A 65 22.95 -2.84 -7.86
N LEU A 66 23.01 -3.40 -6.65
CA LEU A 66 22.58 -2.74 -5.42
C LEU A 66 23.68 -2.90 -4.36
N TRP A 67 23.97 -1.82 -3.64
CA TRP A 67 25.03 -1.80 -2.62
C TRP A 67 24.51 -1.18 -1.33
N LEU A 68 24.68 -1.88 -0.22
CA LEU A 68 24.40 -1.34 1.12
C LEU A 68 25.72 -0.98 1.79
N LEU A 69 25.93 0.32 2.00
CA LEU A 69 27.14 0.89 2.56
C LEU A 69 26.89 1.41 3.98
N PRO A 70 27.85 1.27 4.91
CA PRO A 70 27.85 2.11 6.10
C PRO A 70 28.07 3.57 5.69
N TYR A 71 27.32 4.49 6.29
CA TYR A 71 27.55 5.93 6.13
C TYR A 71 28.19 6.52 7.38
N ASP A 72 27.61 6.19 8.53
CA ASP A 72 28.14 6.45 9.86
C ASP A 72 27.77 5.29 10.81
N THR A 73 27.83 5.50 12.12
CA THR A 73 27.52 4.48 13.14
C THR A 73 26.08 4.00 13.12
N ASP A 74 25.13 4.85 12.75
CA ASP A 74 23.68 4.58 12.88
C ASP A 74 22.97 4.49 11.53
N HIS A 75 23.60 4.98 10.46
CA HIS A 75 22.99 5.09 9.14
C HIS A 75 23.70 4.24 8.08
N LYS A 76 22.91 3.74 7.15
CA LYS A 76 23.37 3.04 5.96
C LYS A 76 22.85 3.71 4.70
N LEU A 77 23.66 3.70 3.65
CA LEU A 77 23.27 4.13 2.31
C LEU A 77 22.95 2.93 1.45
N LEU A 78 21.80 2.96 0.78
CA LEU A 78 21.44 1.99 -0.24
C LEU A 78 21.59 2.63 -1.61
N VAL A 79 22.53 2.12 -2.41
CA VAL A 79 22.88 2.67 -3.73
C VAL A 79 22.45 1.69 -4.83
N LEU A 80 21.51 2.10 -5.67
CA LEU A 80 21.09 1.39 -6.87
C LEU A 80 21.86 1.89 -8.09
N LEU A 81 22.53 0.97 -8.78
CA LEU A 81 23.30 1.25 -9.99
C LEU A 81 22.47 0.92 -11.22
N LYS A 82 22.49 1.84 -12.20
CA LYS A 82 21.83 1.63 -13.50
C LYS A 82 22.34 0.38 -14.22
N GLN A 83 23.64 0.08 -14.08
CA GLN A 83 24.27 -1.10 -14.65
C GLN A 83 25.08 -1.84 -13.60
N GLY A 84 25.22 -3.15 -13.78
CA GLY A 84 26.00 -3.98 -12.86
C GLY A 84 27.48 -3.62 -12.89
N ALA A 85 28.08 -3.44 -11.71
CA ALA A 85 29.49 -3.13 -11.54
C ALA A 85 30.17 -4.07 -10.54
N ASN A 86 31.49 -4.18 -10.62
CA ASN A 86 32.28 -4.82 -9.57
C ASN A 86 32.45 -3.81 -8.44
N LEU A 87 31.90 -4.15 -7.27
CA LEU A 87 31.93 -3.26 -6.10
C LEU A 87 33.03 -3.68 -5.14
N GLY A 88 33.57 -2.69 -4.43
CA GLY A 88 34.58 -2.92 -3.40
C GLY A 88 34.01 -3.61 -2.16
N SER A 89 34.88 -3.93 -1.21
CA SER A 89 34.54 -4.60 0.05
C SER A 89 33.93 -3.67 1.12
N ALA A 90 33.72 -2.39 0.80
CA ALA A 90 33.25 -1.38 1.76
C ALA A 90 31.77 -1.57 2.20
N GLY A 91 31.05 -2.55 1.65
CA GLY A 91 29.66 -2.82 2.00
C GLY A 91 29.13 -4.12 1.40
N GLU A 92 27.85 -4.40 1.66
CA GLU A 92 27.17 -5.61 1.19
C GLU A 92 26.65 -5.42 -0.23
N ALA A 93 27.18 -6.22 -1.15
CA ALA A 93 26.81 -6.16 -2.56
C ALA A 93 25.69 -7.16 -2.89
N PHE A 94 24.71 -6.69 -3.66
CA PHE A 94 23.58 -7.51 -4.11
C PHE A 94 23.49 -7.49 -5.63
N ARG A 95 23.18 -8.68 -6.18
CA ARG A 95 22.86 -8.83 -7.59
C ARG A 95 21.36 -8.79 -7.79
N PHE A 96 20.96 -8.23 -8.92
CA PHE A 96 19.60 -8.39 -9.42
C PHE A 96 19.28 -9.88 -9.57
N SER A 97 18.07 -10.25 -9.15
CA SER A 97 17.58 -11.62 -9.19
C SER A 97 16.47 -11.75 -10.23
N HIS A 98 15.39 -10.99 -10.07
CA HIS A 98 14.21 -11.00 -10.94
C HIS A 98 13.32 -9.79 -10.63
N HIS A 99 12.34 -9.53 -11.50
CA HIS A 99 11.24 -8.63 -11.20
C HIS A 99 10.11 -9.38 -10.50
N VAL A 100 9.43 -8.68 -9.58
CA VAL A 100 8.18 -9.13 -8.98
C VAL A 100 7.11 -8.14 -9.37
N THR A 101 6.11 -8.60 -10.11
CA THR A 101 4.90 -7.81 -10.36
C THR A 101 3.92 -8.04 -9.23
N VAL A 102 3.45 -6.96 -8.63
CA VAL A 102 2.44 -6.96 -7.57
C VAL A 102 1.17 -6.36 -8.16
N PRO A 103 0.09 -7.16 -8.30
CA PRO A 103 -1.16 -6.66 -8.86
C PRO A 103 -1.77 -5.53 -8.03
N ALA A 104 -2.25 -4.48 -8.69
CA ALA A 104 -2.93 -3.35 -8.07
C ALA A 104 -4.15 -3.77 -7.24
N SER A 105 -4.82 -4.86 -7.65
CA SER A 105 -5.96 -5.46 -6.94
C SER A 105 -5.68 -5.88 -5.48
N ARG A 106 -4.40 -5.93 -5.07
CA ARG A 106 -3.99 -6.15 -3.67
C ARG A 106 -4.18 -4.92 -2.80
N VAL A 107 -4.19 -3.72 -3.39
CA VAL A 107 -4.19 -2.44 -2.69
C VAL A 107 -5.35 -1.52 -3.06
N THR A 108 -6.05 -1.79 -4.17
CA THR A 108 -7.27 -1.07 -4.59
C THR A 108 -8.41 -2.02 -4.93
N TYR A 109 -9.64 -1.58 -4.69
CA TYR A 109 -10.86 -2.23 -5.17
C TYR A 109 -11.27 -1.81 -6.59
N HIS A 110 -10.39 -1.16 -7.35
CA HIS A 110 -10.65 -0.84 -8.75
C HIS A 110 -11.16 -2.07 -9.52
N ASP A 111 -12.20 -1.86 -10.32
CA ASP A 111 -12.96 -2.88 -11.07
C ASP A 111 -13.54 -4.05 -10.26
N GLN A 112 -13.52 -3.97 -8.94
CA GLN A 112 -14.02 -5.02 -8.03
C GLN A 112 -15.20 -4.53 -7.20
N PHE A 113 -16.06 -3.69 -7.78
CA PHE A 113 -17.11 -2.97 -7.04
C PHE A 113 -18.06 -3.90 -6.26
N ALA A 114 -18.49 -5.02 -6.85
CA ALA A 114 -19.38 -5.97 -6.16
C ALA A 114 -18.73 -6.56 -4.90
N ARG A 115 -17.44 -6.89 -4.98
CA ARG A 115 -16.65 -7.34 -3.83
C ARG A 115 -16.50 -6.22 -2.82
N PHE A 116 -16.16 -5.01 -3.28
CA PHE A 116 -16.04 -3.83 -2.43
C PHE A 116 -17.31 -3.55 -1.61
N GLN A 117 -18.50 -3.66 -2.21
CA GLN A 117 -19.76 -3.47 -1.48
C GLN A 117 -19.95 -4.48 -0.34
N GLY A 118 -19.65 -5.76 -0.61
CA GLY A 118 -19.70 -6.83 0.38
C GLY A 118 -18.68 -6.61 1.50
N ASP A 119 -17.43 -6.36 1.12
CA ASP A 119 -16.32 -6.16 2.05
C ASP A 119 -16.51 -4.88 2.90
N LEU A 120 -16.98 -3.79 2.31
CA LEU A 120 -17.31 -2.55 3.03
C LEU A 120 -18.35 -2.78 4.13
N THR A 121 -19.38 -3.58 3.83
CA THR A 121 -20.43 -3.93 4.79
C THR A 121 -19.88 -4.78 5.93
N ASP A 122 -19.09 -5.80 5.63
CA ASP A 122 -18.48 -6.68 6.62
C ASP A 122 -17.48 -5.93 7.52
N VAL A 123 -16.55 -5.18 6.91
CA VAL A 123 -15.56 -4.37 7.62
C VAL A 123 -16.23 -3.35 8.53
N SER A 124 -17.22 -2.61 8.03
CA SER A 124 -17.94 -1.62 8.84
C SER A 124 -18.54 -2.25 10.09
N ARG A 125 -19.16 -3.44 9.96
CA ARG A 125 -19.75 -4.17 11.09
C ARG A 125 -18.70 -4.62 12.11
N ARG A 126 -17.52 -5.05 11.65
CA ARG A 126 -16.41 -5.45 12.53
C ARG A 126 -15.87 -4.25 13.30
N LEU A 127 -15.65 -3.14 12.61
CA LEU A 127 -15.06 -1.93 13.18
C LEU A 127 -16.01 -1.16 14.11
N GLN A 128 -17.33 -1.26 13.89
CA GLN A 128 -18.35 -0.68 14.80
C GLN A 128 -18.24 -1.15 16.26
N ARG A 129 -17.53 -2.26 16.53
CA ARG A 129 -17.24 -2.73 17.89
C ARG A 129 -16.29 -1.80 18.65
N TRP A 130 -15.55 -0.93 17.94
CA TRP A 130 -14.65 0.04 18.51
C TRP A 130 -15.37 1.38 18.75
N PRO A 131 -15.42 1.90 19.99
CA PRO A 131 -16.09 3.18 20.30
C PRO A 131 -15.55 4.37 19.50
N ALA A 132 -14.28 4.33 19.12
CA ALA A 132 -13.64 5.39 18.35
C ALA A 132 -13.86 5.28 16.83
N PHE A 133 -14.60 4.27 16.35
CA PHE A 133 -14.86 4.14 14.92
C PHE A 133 -15.79 5.24 14.43
N GLY A 134 -15.25 6.15 13.60
CA GLY A 134 -15.94 7.30 13.02
C GLY A 134 -16.60 7.03 11.68
N GLY A 135 -16.43 5.82 11.12
CA GLY A 135 -17.02 5.41 9.84
C GLY A 135 -15.97 5.05 8.78
N MET A 136 -16.47 4.83 7.56
CA MET A 136 -15.65 4.51 6.39
C MET A 136 -15.59 5.70 5.43
N ALA A 137 -14.42 5.92 4.81
CA ALA A 137 -14.25 6.85 3.69
C ALA A 137 -13.89 6.09 2.41
N ILE A 138 -14.23 6.68 1.27
CA ILE A 138 -14.06 6.07 -0.05
C ILE A 138 -13.21 7.02 -0.88
N HIS A 139 -12.04 6.56 -1.32
CA HIS A 139 -11.03 7.44 -1.90
C HIS A 139 -11.31 7.87 -3.35
N PHE A 140 -12.27 7.24 -4.04
CA PHE A 140 -12.59 7.55 -5.44
C PHE A 140 -14.06 7.94 -5.62
N TRP A 141 -14.28 9.06 -6.31
CA TRP A 141 -15.62 9.60 -6.57
C TRP A 141 -16.51 8.65 -7.36
N GLY A 142 -15.97 7.95 -8.37
CA GLY A 142 -16.74 6.99 -9.17
C GLY A 142 -17.40 5.92 -8.29
N SER A 143 -16.62 5.33 -7.39
CA SER A 143 -17.08 4.30 -6.43
C SER A 143 -18.08 4.85 -5.43
N TYR A 144 -17.84 6.06 -4.95
CA TYR A 144 -18.78 6.73 -4.05
C TYR A 144 -20.13 7.01 -4.74
N LYS A 145 -20.10 7.54 -5.97
CA LYS A 145 -21.30 7.78 -6.77
C LYS A 145 -22.08 6.49 -7.00
N ALA A 146 -21.42 5.40 -7.41
CA ALA A 146 -22.05 4.10 -7.64
C ALA A 146 -22.78 3.57 -6.39
N LEU A 147 -22.22 3.77 -5.19
CA LEU A 147 -22.89 3.43 -3.93
C LEU A 147 -24.15 4.27 -3.65
N LEU A 148 -24.12 5.56 -4.00
CA LEU A 148 -25.27 6.45 -3.76
C LEU A 148 -26.46 6.16 -4.68
N VAL A 149 -26.20 5.84 -5.95
CA VAL A 149 -27.26 5.68 -6.95
C VAL A 149 -27.68 4.22 -7.19
N GLY A 150 -26.94 3.24 -6.65
CA GLY A 150 -27.22 1.81 -6.86
C GLY A 150 -26.85 1.28 -8.25
N ASP A 151 -26.19 2.08 -9.08
CA ASP A 151 -25.75 1.72 -10.43
C ASP A 151 -24.39 1.01 -10.43
N LYS A 152 -24.13 0.22 -11.48
CA LYS A 152 -22.79 -0.31 -11.77
C LYS A 152 -21.82 0.85 -12.05
N MET A 153 -20.60 0.74 -11.54
CA MET A 153 -19.50 1.68 -11.83
C MET A 153 -19.41 1.95 -13.34
N PRO A 154 -19.38 3.23 -13.78
CA PRO A 154 -19.01 3.52 -15.15
C PRO A 154 -17.57 3.06 -15.36
N VAL A 155 -17.37 2.18 -16.34
CA VAL A 155 -16.04 1.85 -16.85
C VAL A 155 -15.54 3.13 -17.52
N GLU A 156 -14.63 3.87 -16.88
CA GLU A 156 -13.96 4.96 -17.57
C GLU A 156 -13.13 4.36 -18.71
N PRO A 157 -13.20 4.92 -19.93
CA PRO A 157 -12.38 4.42 -21.02
C PRO A 157 -10.90 4.60 -20.65
N GLU A 158 -10.11 3.54 -20.82
CA GLU A 158 -8.65 3.60 -20.77
C GLU A 158 -8.19 4.79 -21.62
N THR A 159 -7.70 5.85 -20.98
CA THR A 159 -6.93 6.87 -21.68
C THR A 159 -5.58 6.24 -21.98
N SER A 160 -5.52 5.51 -23.10
CA SER A 160 -4.27 5.03 -23.66
C SER A 160 -3.32 6.24 -23.76
N PRO A 161 -2.08 6.17 -23.23
CA PRO A 161 -1.11 7.22 -23.48
C PRO A 161 -0.86 7.24 -24.99
N THR A 162 -1.18 8.37 -25.62
CA THR A 162 -0.83 8.67 -27.01
C THR A 162 0.67 8.41 -27.21
N PRO A 163 1.08 7.72 -28.30
CA PRO A 163 2.47 7.31 -28.54
C PRO A 163 3.48 8.46 -28.62
#